data_AF-A0A5E4A8T1-F1
#
_entry.id   AF-A0A5E4A8T1-F1
#
_cell.length_a   1.000
_cell.length_b   1.000
_cell.length_c   1.000
_cell.angle_alpha   90.00
_cell.angle_beta   90.00
_cell.angle_gamma   90.00
#
_symmetry.space_group_name_H-M   'P 1'
#
loop_
_entity.id
_entity.type
_entity.pdbx_description
1 polymer ?
#
loop_
_entity_poly.entity_id
_entity_poly.type
_entity_poly.pdbx_seq_one_letter_code
_entity_poly.pdbx_strand_id
1 'polypeptide(L)'
;MAHPEPPVHRCFSYMDSYNGDIRFDNVYISTYFCQIDERRRKLGKQTLLPLRKAEEKTVVFPFKPTIQAQEMKNLGKELLGMLPIALLLLLLCGLDWALYSVFDTIRQHSFQQYSFRSSHKLEVKVGGDSMLARLLRKTIGALNTSSDTVVESNNLPCLPQPVCMDARAYWRASLPIVLLVCLCLAQAFGYRLRRVIAAFYFPKREKKRVLFLYNDLLRKRAAFTKLRRTLIIRRAQQQRGPRHHLVDTLHHRCPLVRRWLRRRCVVCQAPETPESYVCPTPECDAVYCQSCWNDMKNLCPVCTPREELSSSAYSDSNDDLKYAE
;
A
#
# COMPACT_ATOMS: atom_id res chain seq x y z
N MET A 1 27.43 1.57 5.54
CA MET A 1 27.20 1.43 4.08
C MET A 1 27.46 -0.03 3.73
N ALA A 2 26.42 -0.81 3.49
CA ALA A 2 26.58 -2.20 3.07
C ALA A 2 26.72 -2.21 1.54
N HIS A 3 27.88 -2.61 1.03
CA HIS A 3 28.08 -2.79 -0.41
C HIS A 3 27.09 -3.84 -0.92
N PRO A 4 26.34 -3.58 -2.00
CA PRO A 4 25.47 -4.58 -2.60
C PRO A 4 26.33 -5.67 -3.23
N GLU A 5 26.33 -6.87 -2.63
CA GLU A 5 27.03 -8.02 -3.20
C GLU A 5 26.49 -8.39 -4.60
N PRO A 6 27.37 -8.87 -5.50
CA PRO A 6 27.01 -9.27 -6.85
C PRO A 6 25.90 -10.34 -6.85
N PRO A 7 25.00 -10.32 -7.86
CA PRO A 7 23.77 -11.13 -7.87
C PRO A 7 24.03 -12.65 -7.85
N VAL A 8 25.20 -13.09 -8.34
CA VAL A 8 25.59 -14.50 -8.38
C VAL A 8 25.89 -15.03 -6.97
N HIS A 9 26.61 -14.26 -6.14
CA HIS A 9 26.89 -14.60 -4.73
C HIS A 9 25.61 -14.72 -3.91
N ARG A 10 24.57 -13.92 -4.22
CA ARG A 10 23.26 -13.99 -3.57
C ARG A 10 22.45 -15.26 -3.89
N CYS A 11 22.67 -15.88 -5.05
CA CYS A 11 22.00 -17.13 -5.40
C CYS A 11 22.62 -18.31 -4.64
N PHE A 12 23.96 -18.36 -4.59
CA PHE A 12 24.69 -19.36 -3.82
C PHE A 12 24.41 -19.21 -2.31
N SER A 13 24.43 -17.99 -1.77
CA SER A 13 24.16 -17.77 -0.35
C SER A 13 22.74 -18.18 0.07
N TYR A 14 21.73 -18.01 -0.82
CA TYR A 14 20.40 -18.54 -0.56
C TYR A 14 20.39 -20.06 -0.53
N MET A 15 21.07 -20.71 -1.48
CA MET A 15 21.13 -22.18 -1.54
C MET A 15 21.85 -22.77 -0.32
N ASP A 16 22.96 -22.14 0.08
CA ASP A 16 23.72 -22.53 1.26
C ASP A 16 22.90 -22.35 2.53
N SER A 17 22.20 -21.21 2.66
CA SER A 17 21.28 -20.97 3.79
C SER A 17 20.11 -21.96 3.80
N TYR A 18 19.58 -22.30 2.63
CA TYR A 18 18.47 -23.24 2.46
C TYR A 18 18.86 -24.67 2.89
N ASN A 19 20.08 -25.08 2.54
CA ASN A 19 20.62 -26.40 2.85
C ASN A 19 21.26 -26.48 4.24
N GLY A 20 21.79 -25.38 4.76
CA GLY A 20 22.40 -25.29 6.08
C GLY A 20 21.34 -25.15 7.19
N ASP A 21 20.51 -24.11 7.14
CA ASP A 21 19.53 -23.82 8.18
C ASP A 21 18.14 -24.39 7.83
N ILE A 22 17.52 -25.10 8.78
CA ILE A 22 16.18 -25.69 8.63
C ILE A 22 15.08 -24.65 8.87
N ARG A 23 15.38 -23.58 9.61
CA ARG A 23 14.44 -22.50 9.96
C ARG A 23 14.38 -21.40 8.92
N PHE A 24 15.46 -21.23 8.15
CA PHE A 24 15.57 -20.21 7.11
C PHE A 24 14.45 -20.36 6.05
N ASP A 25 13.61 -19.35 5.87
CA ASP A 25 12.54 -19.31 4.85
C ASP A 25 11.59 -20.54 4.90
N ASN A 26 11.40 -21.12 6.10
CA ASN A 26 10.57 -22.31 6.31
C ASN A 26 9.20 -21.94 6.90
N VAL A 27 8.41 -21.23 6.10
CA VAL A 27 7.09 -20.69 6.50
C VAL A 27 5.95 -21.12 5.56
N TYR A 28 6.21 -22.06 4.64
CA TYR A 28 5.27 -22.41 3.57
C TYR A 28 4.54 -23.73 3.87
N ILE A 29 3.21 -23.75 3.66
CA ILE A 29 2.43 -25.00 3.68
C ILE A 29 2.53 -25.65 2.30
N SER A 30 3.29 -26.74 2.21
CA SER A 30 3.39 -27.55 1.00
C SER A 30 2.27 -28.60 0.91
N THR A 31 2.14 -29.23 -0.26
CA THR A 31 1.26 -30.39 -0.43
C THR A 31 1.60 -31.54 0.52
N TYR A 32 2.89 -31.75 0.78
CA TYR A 32 3.37 -32.76 1.73
C TYR A 32 2.92 -32.46 3.18
N PHE A 33 2.86 -31.19 3.57
CA PHE A 33 2.32 -30.78 4.88
C PHE A 33 0.86 -31.22 5.02
N CYS A 34 0.03 -30.98 4.00
CA CYS A 34 -1.37 -31.41 3.99
C CYS A 34 -1.52 -32.93 4.05
N GLN A 35 -0.64 -33.69 3.39
CA GLN A 35 -0.64 -35.16 3.45
C GLN A 35 -0.27 -35.71 4.83
N ILE A 36 0.62 -35.04 5.58
CA ILE A 36 0.94 -35.40 6.97
C ILE A 36 -0.30 -35.19 7.84
N ASP A 37 -0.96 -34.03 7.69
CA ASP A 37 -2.15 -33.68 8.45
C ASP A 37 -3.31 -34.67 8.21
N GLU A 38 -3.58 -35.01 6.95
CA GLU A 38 -4.59 -35.99 6.58
C GLU A 38 -4.28 -37.38 7.16
N ARG A 39 -3.02 -37.81 7.14
CA ARG A 39 -2.60 -39.09 7.74
C ARG A 39 -2.84 -39.10 9.25
N ARG A 40 -2.46 -38.03 9.97
CA ARG A 40 -2.73 -37.92 11.41
C ARG A 40 -4.22 -37.89 11.70
N ARG A 41 -5.02 -37.23 10.86
CA ARG A 41 -6.49 -37.22 10.96
C ARG A 41 -7.08 -38.63 10.89
N LYS A 42 -6.61 -39.46 9.95
CA LYS A 42 -7.03 -40.87 9.81
C LYS A 42 -6.66 -41.71 11.04
N LEU A 43 -5.54 -41.37 11.70
CA LEU A 43 -5.08 -42.03 12.92
C LEU A 43 -5.71 -41.47 14.21
N GLY A 44 -6.66 -40.52 14.12
CA GLY A 44 -7.28 -39.90 15.30
C GLY A 44 -6.31 -39.04 16.12
N LYS A 45 -5.13 -38.71 15.59
CA LYS A 45 -4.13 -37.86 16.25
C LYS A 45 -4.47 -36.38 16.09
N GLN A 46 -3.86 -35.54 16.90
CA GLN A 46 -4.02 -34.09 16.80
C GLN A 46 -3.58 -33.57 15.43
N THR A 47 -4.46 -32.79 14.78
CA THR A 47 -4.23 -32.16 13.47
C THR A 47 -3.87 -30.68 13.60
N LEU A 48 -3.20 -30.17 12.58
CA LEU A 48 -2.89 -28.75 12.39
C LEU A 48 -3.92 -28.01 11.54
N LEU A 49 -4.64 -28.66 10.62
CA LEU A 49 -5.65 -27.97 9.82
C LEU A 49 -7.06 -28.13 10.44
N PRO A 50 -7.89 -27.08 10.47
CA PRO A 50 -7.66 -25.71 9.98
C PRO A 50 -6.69 -24.89 10.87
N LEU A 51 -5.95 -23.94 10.25
CA LEU A 51 -5.05 -23.05 10.99
C LEU A 51 -5.83 -22.10 11.91
N ARG A 52 -5.27 -21.79 13.08
CA ARG A 52 -5.83 -20.75 13.96
C ARG A 52 -5.63 -19.38 13.32
N LYS A 53 -6.55 -18.44 13.55
CA LYS A 53 -6.41 -17.03 13.07
C LYS A 53 -5.11 -16.36 13.54
N ALA A 54 -4.57 -16.78 14.68
CA ALA A 54 -3.29 -16.30 15.19
C ALA A 54 -2.07 -16.88 14.45
N GLU A 55 -2.21 -18.05 13.85
CA GLU A 55 -1.16 -18.78 13.13
C GLU A 55 -1.17 -18.45 11.63
N GLU A 56 -2.33 -18.11 11.07
CA GLU A 56 -2.49 -17.74 9.65
C GLU A 56 -1.59 -16.57 9.25
N LYS A 57 -1.27 -15.66 10.18
CA LYS A 57 -0.33 -14.54 9.93
C LYS A 57 1.13 -14.97 9.79
N THR A 58 1.47 -16.15 10.30
CA THR A 58 2.85 -16.66 10.38
C THR A 58 3.18 -17.67 9.29
N VAL A 59 2.17 -18.17 8.56
CA VAL A 59 2.33 -19.26 7.60
C VAL A 59 1.79 -18.83 6.23
N VAL A 60 2.55 -19.13 5.18
CA VAL A 60 2.25 -18.74 3.80
C VAL A 60 1.64 -19.93 3.06
N PHE A 61 0.52 -19.71 2.38
CA PHE A 61 0.05 -20.67 1.38
C PHE A 61 0.69 -20.34 0.02
N PRO A 62 1.44 -21.26 -0.60
CA PRO A 62 2.17 -21.00 -1.85
C PRO A 62 1.28 -20.50 -2.99
N PHE A 63 0.04 -20.99 -3.06
CA PHE A 63 -0.91 -20.70 -4.14
C PHE A 63 -1.84 -19.52 -3.87
N LYS A 64 -1.75 -18.85 -2.71
CA LYS A 64 -2.55 -17.65 -2.46
C LYS A 64 -1.81 -16.42 -3.04
N PRO A 65 -2.48 -15.60 -3.89
CA PRO A 65 -1.87 -14.39 -4.47
C PRO A 65 -1.69 -13.24 -3.46
N THR A 66 -1.92 -13.49 -2.17
CA THR A 66 -1.81 -12.48 -1.11
C THR A 66 -0.34 -12.18 -0.82
N ILE A 67 0.08 -10.94 -1.02
CA ILE A 67 1.43 -10.46 -0.68
C ILE A 67 1.57 -10.45 0.85
N GLN A 68 2.57 -11.15 1.38
CA GLN A 68 2.74 -11.32 2.81
C GLN A 68 3.52 -10.15 3.45
N ALA A 69 3.31 -9.90 4.74
CA ALA A 69 3.92 -8.79 5.47
C ALA A 69 5.47 -8.73 5.42
N GLN A 70 6.16 -9.87 5.24
CA GLN A 70 7.61 -9.88 5.05
C GLN A 70 8.01 -9.46 3.63
N GLU A 71 7.24 -9.88 2.61
CA GLU A 71 7.42 -9.45 1.22
C GLU A 71 7.15 -7.94 1.10
N MET A 72 6.12 -7.43 1.79
CA MET A 72 5.79 -6.00 1.86
C MET A 72 6.89 -5.14 2.48
N LYS A 73 7.67 -5.66 3.43
CA LYS A 73 8.77 -4.89 4.05
C LYS A 73 9.92 -4.66 3.07
N ASN A 74 10.26 -5.66 2.28
CA ASN A 74 11.30 -5.54 1.26
C ASN A 74 10.82 -4.66 0.11
N LEU A 75 9.58 -4.89 -0.34
CA LEU A 75 8.92 -4.06 -1.35
C LEU A 75 8.84 -2.58 -0.92
N GLY A 76 8.49 -2.34 0.35
CA GLY A 76 8.39 -1.00 0.91
C GLY A 76 9.73 -0.26 0.93
N LYS A 77 10.84 -0.96 1.18
CA LYS A 77 12.19 -0.37 1.11
C LYS A 77 12.56 0.02 -0.31
N GLU A 78 12.27 -0.83 -1.29
CA GLU A 78 12.55 -0.54 -2.70
C GLU A 78 11.66 0.60 -3.22
N LEU A 79 10.37 0.60 -2.89
CA LEU A 79 9.46 1.69 -3.21
C LEU A 79 9.88 3.02 -2.56
N LEU A 80 10.38 2.98 -1.33
CA LEU A 80 10.90 4.17 -0.66
C LEU A 80 12.13 4.74 -1.39
N GLY A 81 12.98 3.86 -1.94
CA GLY A 81 14.09 4.28 -2.81
C GLY A 81 13.64 4.96 -4.11
N MET A 82 12.42 4.66 -4.58
CA MET A 82 11.84 5.25 -5.79
C MET A 82 11.07 6.54 -5.58
N LEU A 83 10.72 6.83 -4.33
CA LEU A 83 10.02 8.05 -3.94
C LEU A 83 10.70 9.35 -4.45
N PRO A 84 12.03 9.57 -4.30
CA PRO A 84 12.64 10.82 -4.75
C PRO A 84 12.55 11.03 -6.27
N ILE A 85 12.69 9.97 -7.06
CA ILE A 85 12.60 10.03 -8.53
C ILE A 85 11.15 10.33 -8.94
N ALA A 86 10.16 9.69 -8.30
CA ALA A 86 8.75 9.97 -8.54
C ALA A 86 8.37 11.41 -8.16
N LEU A 87 8.86 11.91 -7.01
CA LEU A 87 8.63 13.29 -6.57
C LEU A 87 9.27 14.31 -7.53
N LEU A 88 10.48 14.04 -8.02
CA LEU A 88 11.13 14.88 -9.02
C LEU A 88 10.31 14.93 -10.32
N LEU A 89 9.82 13.79 -10.80
CA LEU A 89 8.98 13.76 -12.00
C LEU A 89 7.70 14.57 -11.79
N LEU A 90 7.02 14.41 -10.65
CA LEU A 90 5.81 15.17 -10.31
C LEU A 90 6.09 16.67 -10.22
N LEU A 91 7.22 17.07 -9.64
CA LEU A 91 7.64 18.46 -9.57
C LEU A 91 7.86 19.04 -10.98
N LEU A 92 8.56 18.33 -11.85
CA LEU A 92 8.83 18.77 -13.23
C LEU A 92 7.53 18.88 -14.05
N CYS A 93 6.62 17.91 -13.93
CA CYS A 93 5.30 17.98 -14.57
C CYS A 93 4.47 19.16 -14.03
N GLY A 94 4.53 19.40 -12.72
CA GLY A 94 3.86 20.55 -12.10
C GLY A 94 4.43 21.88 -12.56
N LEU A 95 5.74 21.98 -12.74
CA LEU A 95 6.42 23.16 -13.27
C LEU A 95 6.05 23.42 -14.74
N ASP A 96 6.00 22.39 -15.59
CA ASP A 96 5.54 22.52 -16.99
C ASP A 96 4.12 23.09 -17.04
N TRP A 97 3.20 22.53 -16.24
CA TRP A 97 1.83 23.01 -16.16
C TRP A 97 1.73 24.44 -15.62
N ALA A 98 2.51 24.79 -14.60
CA ALA A 98 2.54 26.13 -14.04
C ALA A 98 3.07 27.15 -15.06
N LEU A 99 4.17 26.84 -15.75
CA LEU A 99 4.75 27.69 -16.79
C LEU A 99 3.77 27.88 -17.95
N TYR A 100 3.14 26.80 -18.43
CA TYR A 100 2.10 26.88 -19.45
C TYR A 100 0.97 27.83 -19.02
N SER A 101 0.47 27.67 -17.79
CA SER A 101 -0.63 28.48 -17.26
C SER A 101 -0.25 29.97 -17.15
N VAL A 102 0.96 30.26 -16.70
CA VAL A 102 1.48 31.64 -16.62
C VAL A 102 1.59 32.26 -18.01
N PHE A 103 2.19 31.54 -18.98
CA PHE A 103 2.35 32.06 -20.34
C PHE A 103 1.01 32.22 -21.07
N ASP A 104 0.05 31.33 -20.86
CA ASP A 104 -1.31 31.46 -21.40
C ASP A 104 -2.05 32.65 -20.79
N THR A 105 -1.93 32.85 -19.47
CA THR A 105 -2.50 34.03 -18.77
C THR A 105 -1.90 35.32 -19.31
N ILE A 106 -0.58 35.39 -19.48
CA ILE A 106 0.11 36.55 -20.07
C ILE A 106 -0.40 36.79 -21.50
N ARG A 107 -0.57 35.74 -22.29
CA ARG A 107 -1.07 35.87 -23.66
C ARG A 107 -2.50 36.42 -23.70
N GLN A 108 -3.37 35.96 -22.81
CA GLN A 108 -4.77 36.40 -22.78
C GLN A 108 -4.93 37.84 -22.27
N HIS A 109 -4.15 38.23 -21.25
CA HIS A 109 -4.30 39.54 -20.60
C HIS A 109 -3.39 40.64 -21.15
N SER A 110 -2.29 40.31 -21.83
CA SER A 110 -1.36 41.31 -22.41
C SER A 110 -1.63 41.61 -23.88
N PHE A 111 -2.65 41.02 -24.51
CA PHE A 111 -3.03 41.38 -25.87
C PHE A 111 -3.57 42.82 -25.89
N GLN A 112 -2.89 43.70 -26.63
CA GLN A 112 -3.27 45.10 -26.81
C GLN A 112 -3.22 45.46 -28.30
N GLN A 113 -4.33 45.99 -28.78
CA GLN A 113 -4.47 46.52 -30.13
C GLN A 113 -4.68 48.03 -30.02
N TYR A 114 -3.73 48.80 -30.53
CA TYR A 114 -3.79 50.26 -30.56
C TYR A 114 -4.15 50.72 -31.97
N SER A 115 -5.33 51.34 -32.11
CA SER A 115 -5.73 52.02 -33.35
C SER A 115 -5.57 53.52 -33.15
N PHE A 116 -4.51 54.11 -33.68
CA PHE A 116 -4.31 55.55 -33.67
C PHE A 116 -4.88 56.15 -34.96
N ARG A 117 -5.90 57.01 -34.82
CA ARG A 117 -6.53 57.73 -35.93
C ARG A 117 -6.28 59.23 -35.75
N SER A 118 -5.42 59.80 -36.59
CA SER A 118 -5.20 61.25 -36.61
C SER A 118 -5.78 61.84 -37.89
N SER A 119 -6.68 62.82 -37.73
CA SER A 119 -7.26 63.59 -38.82
C SER A 119 -6.85 65.05 -38.67
N HIS A 120 -5.90 65.52 -39.49
CA HIS A 120 -5.52 66.93 -39.53
C HIS A 120 -6.19 67.59 -40.73
N LYS A 121 -7.09 68.55 -40.46
CA LYS A 121 -7.74 69.38 -41.48
C LYS A 121 -7.25 70.82 -41.32
N LEU A 122 -6.28 71.22 -42.14
CA LEU A 122 -5.84 72.61 -42.23
C LEU A 122 -6.64 73.30 -43.33
N GLU A 123 -7.44 74.30 -42.97
CA GLU A 123 -8.22 75.11 -43.91
C GLU A 123 -7.79 76.58 -43.79
N VAL A 124 -7.07 77.09 -44.79
CA VAL A 124 -6.56 78.47 -44.76
C VAL A 124 -7.45 79.38 -45.62
N LYS A 125 -8.18 80.30 -44.98
CA LYS A 125 -9.02 81.30 -45.65
C LYS A 125 -8.30 82.64 -45.73
N VAL A 126 -7.92 83.05 -46.95
CA VAL A 126 -7.32 84.37 -47.20
C VAL A 126 -8.44 85.39 -47.47
N GLY A 127 -8.55 86.46 -46.69
CA GLY A 127 -9.52 87.55 -46.87
C GLY A 127 -8.98 88.72 -47.71
N GLY A 128 -9.87 89.48 -48.34
CA GLY A 128 -9.55 90.67 -49.15
C GLY A 128 -9.40 90.41 -50.66
N ASP A 129 -9.50 91.50 -51.45
CA ASP A 129 -9.51 91.50 -52.93
C ASP A 129 -8.27 92.15 -53.57
N SER A 130 -7.19 92.32 -52.80
CA SER A 130 -5.92 92.82 -53.33
C SER A 130 -5.21 91.80 -54.24
N MET A 131 -4.33 92.28 -55.11
CA MET A 131 -3.52 91.43 -56.00
C MET A 131 -2.67 90.42 -55.20
N LEU A 132 -2.18 90.80 -54.02
CA LEU A 132 -1.46 89.92 -53.09
C LEU A 132 -2.37 88.82 -52.50
N ALA A 133 -3.59 89.17 -52.07
CA ALA A 133 -4.56 88.19 -51.55
C ALA A 133 -4.93 87.13 -52.60
N ARG A 134 -5.01 87.53 -53.88
CA ARG A 134 -5.29 86.62 -55.01
C ARG A 134 -4.12 85.68 -55.31
N LEU A 135 -2.87 86.15 -55.17
CA LEU A 135 -1.67 85.32 -55.25
C LEU A 135 -1.60 84.31 -54.09
N LEU A 136 -1.77 84.78 -52.84
CA LEU A 136 -1.75 83.93 -51.64
C LEU A 136 -2.85 82.88 -51.66
N ARG A 137 -4.05 83.20 -52.15
CA ARG A 137 -5.13 82.21 -52.29
C ARG A 137 -4.80 81.13 -53.32
N LYS A 138 -4.09 81.48 -54.40
CA LYS A 138 -3.62 80.51 -55.40
C LYS A 138 -2.44 79.66 -54.94
N THR A 139 -1.52 80.22 -54.14
CA THR A 139 -0.35 79.48 -53.66
C THR A 139 -0.64 78.65 -52.41
N ILE A 140 -1.43 79.20 -51.47
CA ILE A 140 -1.78 78.54 -50.19
C ILE A 140 -3.02 77.65 -50.32
N GLY A 141 -3.87 77.87 -51.33
CA GLY A 141 -4.99 76.96 -51.63
C GLY A 141 -4.54 75.53 -51.95
N ALA A 142 -3.30 75.35 -52.43
CA ALA A 142 -2.68 74.04 -52.64
C ALA A 142 -2.24 73.34 -51.34
N LEU A 143 -2.22 74.06 -50.20
CA LEU A 143 -1.90 73.53 -48.87
C LEU A 143 -3.16 73.11 -48.07
N ASN A 144 -4.36 73.18 -48.68
CA ASN A 144 -5.56 72.54 -48.13
C ASN A 144 -5.41 71.01 -48.28
N THR A 145 -4.65 70.41 -47.38
CA THR A 145 -4.45 68.96 -47.34
C THR A 145 -5.17 68.41 -46.12
N SER A 146 -6.19 67.58 -46.36
CA SER A 146 -6.75 66.69 -45.33
C SER A 146 -5.95 65.39 -45.35
N SER A 147 -5.20 65.10 -44.29
CA SER A 147 -4.53 63.82 -44.13
C SER A 147 -5.24 63.01 -43.04
N ASP A 148 -5.85 61.89 -43.44
CA ASP A 148 -6.32 60.85 -42.52
C ASP A 148 -5.25 59.76 -42.46
N THR A 149 -4.55 59.64 -41.34
CA THR A 149 -3.61 58.55 -41.09
C THR A 149 -4.21 57.61 -40.05
N VAL A 150 -4.45 56.38 -40.47
CA VAL A 150 -4.88 55.28 -39.60
C VAL A 150 -3.69 54.36 -39.43
N VAL A 151 -3.12 54.34 -38.23
CA VAL A 151 -2.04 53.41 -37.87
C VAL A 151 -2.63 52.39 -36.91
N GLU A 152 -2.78 51.16 -37.40
CA GLU A 152 -3.13 50.01 -36.57
C GLU A 152 -1.87 49.25 -36.20
N SER A 153 -1.55 49.18 -34.91
CA SER A 153 -0.44 48.38 -34.39
C SER A 153 -0.96 47.34 -33.40
N ASN A 154 -0.48 46.10 -33.56
CA ASN A 154 -0.78 44.99 -32.66
C ASN A 154 0.51 44.45 -32.03
N ASN A 155 0.41 43.98 -30.79
CA ASN A 155 1.54 43.39 -30.07
C ASN A 155 1.57 41.85 -30.15
N LEU A 156 0.67 41.24 -30.94
CA LEU A 156 0.56 39.79 -31.13
C LEU A 156 1.90 39.08 -31.42
N PRO A 157 2.81 39.59 -32.27
CA PRO A 157 4.10 38.92 -32.52
C PRO A 157 5.07 38.97 -31.31
N CYS A 158 4.80 39.82 -30.33
CA CYS A 158 5.59 39.93 -29.10
C CYS A 158 5.03 39.09 -27.95
N LEU A 159 3.86 38.47 -28.10
CA LEU A 159 3.24 37.65 -27.05
C LEU A 159 3.85 36.23 -27.04
N PRO A 160 4.04 35.63 -25.85
CA PRO A 160 4.50 34.25 -25.75
C PRO A 160 3.50 33.29 -26.41
N GLN A 161 4.03 32.24 -27.04
CA GLN A 161 3.25 31.09 -27.50
C GLN A 161 3.49 29.94 -26.52
N PRO A 162 2.56 29.70 -25.57
CA PRO A 162 2.71 28.60 -24.63
C PRO A 162 2.60 27.27 -25.37
N VAL A 163 3.63 26.44 -25.27
CA VAL A 163 3.63 25.07 -25.78
C VAL A 163 3.73 24.15 -24.57
N CYS A 164 2.69 23.37 -24.29
CA CYS A 164 2.75 22.32 -23.28
C CYS A 164 3.41 21.07 -23.84
N MET A 165 3.98 20.23 -22.96
CA MET A 165 4.43 18.91 -23.39
C MET A 165 3.26 18.07 -23.91
N ASP A 166 3.46 17.40 -25.05
CA ASP A 166 2.48 16.45 -25.59
C ASP A 166 2.19 15.33 -24.59
N ALA A 167 0.96 14.81 -24.59
CA ALA A 167 0.58 13.64 -23.80
C ALA A 167 1.52 12.43 -24.05
N ARG A 168 2.04 12.29 -25.28
CA ARG A 168 3.01 11.25 -25.64
C ARG A 168 4.37 11.48 -24.95
N ALA A 169 4.79 12.72 -24.77
CA ALA A 169 6.04 13.06 -24.10
C ALA A 169 5.94 12.78 -22.59
N TYR A 170 4.80 13.12 -21.97
CA TYR A 170 4.48 12.74 -20.59
C TYR A 170 4.51 11.23 -20.36
N TRP A 171 3.89 10.46 -21.27
CA TRP A 171 3.94 8.99 -21.19
C TRP A 171 5.34 8.41 -21.32
N ARG A 172 6.18 8.97 -22.22
CA ARG A 172 7.58 8.53 -22.34
C ARG A 172 8.39 8.83 -21.07
N ALA A 173 8.12 9.96 -20.41
CA ALA A 173 8.80 10.34 -19.17
C ALA A 173 8.35 9.47 -17.97
N SER A 174 7.09 9.06 -17.91
CA SER A 174 6.55 8.23 -16.83
C SER A 174 6.83 6.73 -16.99
N LEU A 175 6.97 6.25 -18.23
CA LEU A 175 7.17 4.84 -18.56
C LEU A 175 8.29 4.14 -17.76
N PRO A 176 9.49 4.72 -17.56
CA PRO A 176 10.55 4.07 -16.79
C PRO A 176 10.18 3.85 -15.33
N ILE A 177 9.47 4.80 -14.71
CA ILE A 177 9.01 4.68 -13.31
C ILE A 177 7.95 3.59 -13.21
N VAL A 178 6.99 3.57 -14.13
CA VAL A 178 5.96 2.53 -14.18
C VAL A 178 6.59 1.15 -14.36
N LEU A 179 7.52 1.02 -15.31
CA LEU A 179 8.23 -0.24 -15.56
C LEU A 179 9.00 -0.70 -14.31
N LEU A 180 9.66 0.22 -13.61
CA LEU A 180 10.41 -0.14 -12.42
C LEU A 180 9.48 -0.58 -11.28
N VAL A 181 8.34 0.08 -11.08
CA VAL A 181 7.32 -0.37 -10.12
C VAL A 181 6.83 -1.78 -10.48
N CYS A 182 6.58 -2.06 -11.76
CA CYS A 182 6.23 -3.40 -12.21
C CYS A 182 7.33 -4.43 -11.92
N LEU A 183 8.60 -4.08 -12.12
CA LEU A 183 9.73 -4.95 -11.81
C LEU A 183 9.87 -5.22 -10.30
N CYS A 184 9.69 -4.22 -9.45
CA CYS A 184 9.66 -4.41 -8.00
C CYS A 184 8.52 -5.36 -7.57
N LEU A 185 7.34 -5.26 -8.19
CA LEU A 185 6.24 -6.21 -7.95
C LEU A 185 6.61 -7.61 -8.44
N ALA A 186 7.19 -7.73 -9.63
CA ALA A 186 7.65 -9.01 -10.18
C ALA A 186 8.72 -9.66 -9.30
N GLN A 187 9.59 -8.88 -8.65
CA GLN A 187 10.61 -9.37 -7.73
C GLN A 187 10.00 -10.06 -6.49
N ALA A 188 8.85 -9.59 -6.00
CA ALA A 188 8.12 -10.28 -4.93
C ALA A 188 7.72 -11.71 -5.34
N PHE A 189 7.25 -11.88 -6.59
CA PHE A 189 6.97 -13.20 -7.16
C PHE A 189 8.25 -14.00 -7.44
N GLY A 190 9.34 -13.34 -7.84
CA GLY A 190 10.65 -13.96 -8.03
C GLY A 190 11.20 -14.61 -6.76
N TYR A 191 10.97 -14.03 -5.58
CA TYR A 191 11.36 -14.66 -4.31
C TYR A 191 10.60 -15.96 -4.04
N ARG A 192 9.31 -16.03 -4.38
CA ARG A 192 8.53 -17.28 -4.28
C ARG A 192 9.02 -18.31 -5.28
N LEU A 193 9.29 -17.90 -6.51
CA LEU A 193 9.82 -18.78 -7.54
C LEU A 193 11.15 -19.42 -7.11
N ARG A 194 12.06 -18.63 -6.50
CA ARG A 194 13.33 -19.15 -5.94
C ARG A 194 13.10 -20.28 -4.92
N ARG A 195 12.10 -20.15 -4.05
CA ARG A 195 11.73 -21.20 -3.07
C ARG A 195 11.19 -22.45 -3.75
N VAL A 196 10.36 -22.30 -4.80
CA VAL A 196 9.84 -23.44 -5.60
C VAL A 196 10.97 -24.17 -6.31
N ILE A 197 11.89 -23.44 -6.93
CA ILE A 197 13.08 -24.00 -7.60
C ILE A 197 13.91 -24.80 -6.59
N ALA A 198 14.23 -24.22 -5.43
CA ALA A 198 15.01 -24.93 -4.41
C ALA A 198 14.30 -26.19 -3.87
N ALA A 199 12.97 -26.15 -3.72
CA ALA A 199 12.18 -27.31 -3.34
C ALA A 199 12.21 -28.42 -4.40
N PHE A 200 12.23 -28.05 -5.68
CA PHE A 200 12.34 -28.99 -6.80
C PHE A 200 13.70 -29.68 -6.85
N TYR A 201 14.81 -28.94 -6.71
CA TYR A 201 16.16 -29.50 -6.75
C TYR A 201 16.56 -30.28 -5.49
N PHE A 202 16.05 -29.92 -4.31
CA PHE A 202 16.41 -30.55 -3.03
C PHE A 202 15.21 -31.19 -2.32
N PRO A 203 14.59 -32.24 -2.89
CA PRO A 203 13.35 -32.81 -2.35
C PRO A 203 13.53 -33.49 -0.98
N LYS A 204 14.68 -34.14 -0.74
CA LYS A 204 15.00 -34.76 0.56
C LYS A 204 15.13 -33.71 1.66
N ARG A 205 15.77 -32.57 1.37
CA ARG A 205 15.89 -31.45 2.32
C ARG A 205 14.53 -30.82 2.59
N GLU A 206 13.72 -30.64 1.54
CA GLU A 206 12.38 -30.06 1.69
C GLU A 206 11.46 -30.91 2.58
N LYS A 207 11.47 -32.25 2.43
CA LYS A 207 10.70 -33.14 3.32
C LYS A 207 11.09 -32.95 4.80
N LYS A 208 12.40 -32.87 5.11
CA LYS A 208 12.90 -32.63 6.47
C LYS A 208 12.45 -31.27 7.01
N ARG A 209 12.50 -30.23 6.18
CA ARG A 209 12.04 -28.88 6.54
C ARG A 209 10.55 -28.83 6.82
N VAL A 210 9.73 -29.48 5.99
CA VAL A 210 8.28 -29.57 6.18
C VAL A 210 7.94 -30.32 7.48
N LEU A 211 8.63 -31.44 7.75
CA LEU A 211 8.43 -32.20 8.99
C LEU A 211 8.82 -31.37 10.23
N PHE A 212 9.95 -30.65 10.15
CA PHE A 212 10.36 -29.74 11.21
C PHE A 212 9.32 -28.64 11.44
N LEU A 213 8.82 -27.99 10.38
CA LEU A 213 7.80 -26.95 10.47
C LEU A 213 6.51 -27.50 11.10
N TYR A 214 6.07 -28.69 10.69
CA TYR A 214 4.90 -29.36 11.24
C TYR A 214 5.05 -29.62 12.75
N ASN A 215 6.17 -30.21 13.17
CA ASN A 215 6.45 -30.50 14.58
C ASN A 215 6.63 -29.22 15.42
N ASP A 216 7.27 -28.19 14.87
CA ASP A 216 7.40 -26.89 15.51
C ASP A 216 6.04 -26.22 15.73
N LEU A 217 5.14 -26.27 14.75
CA LEU A 217 3.77 -25.76 14.89
C LEU A 217 2.95 -26.55 15.92
N LEU A 218 3.07 -27.88 15.97
CA LEU A 218 2.44 -28.69 17.01
C LEU A 218 2.94 -28.31 18.41
N ARG A 219 4.26 -28.18 18.58
CA ARG A 219 4.86 -27.74 19.85
C ARG A 219 4.40 -26.35 20.23
N LYS A 220 4.37 -25.42 19.26
CA LYS A 220 3.84 -24.06 19.46
C LYS A 220 2.38 -24.10 19.89
N ARG A 221 1.52 -24.94 19.30
CA ARG A 221 0.12 -25.10 19.73
C ARG A 221 -0.01 -25.61 21.15
N ALA A 222 0.77 -26.62 21.53
CA ALA A 222 0.77 -27.15 22.89
C ALA A 222 1.27 -26.12 23.91
N ALA A 223 2.28 -25.33 23.56
CA ALA A 223 2.83 -24.28 24.40
C ALA A 223 1.99 -23.00 24.41
N PHE A 224 1.19 -22.75 23.36
CA PHE A 224 0.48 -21.49 23.14
C PHE A 224 -0.40 -21.10 24.33
N THR A 225 -1.18 -22.06 24.81
CA THR A 225 -2.08 -21.87 25.95
C THR A 225 -1.30 -21.55 27.22
N LYS A 226 -0.18 -22.25 27.47
CA LYS A 226 0.67 -22.04 28.65
C LYS A 226 1.35 -20.66 28.61
N LEU A 227 1.94 -20.31 27.48
CA LEU A 227 2.71 -19.07 27.30
C LEU A 227 1.83 -17.82 27.28
N ARG A 228 0.60 -17.92 26.73
CA ARG A 228 -0.31 -16.78 26.63
C ARG A 228 -1.37 -16.75 27.73
N ARG A 229 -1.32 -17.65 28.72
CA ARG A 229 -2.31 -17.70 29.81
C ARG A 229 -2.41 -16.37 30.55
N THR A 230 -1.28 -15.79 30.94
CA THR A 230 -1.24 -14.48 31.64
C THR A 230 -1.89 -13.37 30.82
N LEU A 231 -1.62 -13.36 29.51
CA LEU A 231 -2.23 -12.42 28.57
C LEU A 231 -3.74 -12.66 28.41
N ILE A 232 -4.18 -13.92 28.37
CA ILE A 232 -5.60 -14.29 28.29
C ILE A 232 -6.34 -13.85 29.55
N ILE A 233 -5.77 -14.11 30.74
CA ILE A 233 -6.33 -13.68 32.03
C ILE A 233 -6.44 -12.15 32.08
N ARG A 234 -5.37 -11.43 31.72
CA ARG A 234 -5.38 -9.96 31.69
C ARG A 234 -6.46 -9.43 30.74
N ARG A 235 -6.65 -10.05 29.58
CA ARG A 235 -7.70 -9.65 28.61
C ARG A 235 -9.10 -9.96 29.12
N ALA A 236 -9.30 -11.09 29.79
CA ALA A 236 -10.58 -11.42 30.43
C ALA A 236 -10.92 -10.41 31.53
N GLN A 237 -9.94 -10.02 32.36
CA GLN A 237 -10.11 -8.98 33.37
C GLN A 237 -10.44 -7.61 32.75
N GLN A 238 -9.81 -7.25 31.63
CA GLN A 238 -10.14 -6.01 30.90
C GLN A 238 -11.57 -6.02 30.32
N GLN A 239 -12.10 -7.19 29.94
CA GLN A 239 -13.49 -7.31 29.49
C GLN A 239 -14.49 -7.17 30.64
N ARG A 240 -14.08 -7.56 31.85
CA ARG A 240 -14.85 -7.39 33.09
C ARG A 240 -14.89 -5.93 33.56
N GLY A 241 -13.91 -5.11 33.20
CA GLY A 241 -13.86 -3.70 33.60
C GLY A 241 -15.16 -2.96 33.28
N PRO A 242 -15.66 -2.07 34.15
CA PRO A 242 -16.94 -1.40 33.96
C PRO A 242 -16.93 -0.65 32.63
N ARG A 243 -17.93 -0.92 31.77
CA ARG A 243 -18.16 -0.10 30.59
C ARG A 243 -18.66 1.26 31.05
N HIS A 244 -17.94 2.32 30.70
CA HIS A 244 -18.38 3.67 31.00
C HIS A 244 -19.75 3.91 30.34
N HIS A 245 -20.70 4.50 31.06
CA HIS A 245 -22.08 4.69 30.61
C HIS A 245 -22.21 5.40 29.23
N LEU A 246 -21.24 6.24 28.88
CA LEU A 246 -21.14 6.90 27.57
C LEU A 246 -20.89 5.94 26.41
N VAL A 247 -20.13 4.87 26.67
CA VAL A 247 -19.74 3.83 25.71
C VAL A 247 -20.96 3.01 25.28
N ASP A 248 -21.85 2.69 26.23
CA ASP A 248 -23.09 1.98 25.95
C ASP A 248 -24.10 2.88 25.22
N THR A 249 -24.21 4.16 25.57
CA THR A 249 -25.03 5.13 24.83
C THR A 249 -24.58 5.29 23.37
N LEU A 250 -23.26 5.37 23.13
CA LEU A 250 -22.69 5.44 21.78
C LEU A 250 -22.84 4.13 21.00
N HIS A 251 -22.80 2.98 21.68
CA HIS A 251 -23.01 1.67 21.08
C HIS A 251 -24.43 1.52 20.48
N HIS A 252 -25.44 2.14 21.11
CA HIS A 252 -26.82 2.11 20.62
C HIS A 252 -27.12 3.12 19.49
N ARG A 253 -26.45 4.29 19.47
CA ARG A 253 -26.72 5.34 18.48
C ARG A 253 -26.04 5.15 17.12
N CYS A 254 -24.88 4.48 17.07
CA CYS A 254 -24.05 4.45 15.86
C CYS A 254 -23.67 3.01 15.43
N PRO A 255 -24.19 2.49 14.30
CA PRO A 255 -23.89 1.12 13.84
C PRO A 255 -22.41 0.92 13.44
N LEU A 256 -21.74 1.99 13.00
CA LEU A 256 -20.29 1.97 12.74
C LEU A 256 -19.51 1.75 14.04
N VAL A 257 -19.83 2.53 15.08
CA VAL A 257 -19.21 2.49 16.42
C VAL A 257 -19.44 1.12 17.07
N ARG A 258 -20.63 0.54 16.91
CA ARG A 258 -20.95 -0.84 17.33
C ARG A 258 -19.93 -1.87 16.82
N ARG A 259 -19.40 -1.74 15.59
CA ARG A 259 -18.42 -2.69 15.04
C ARG A 259 -17.06 -2.62 15.74
N TRP A 260 -16.68 -1.45 16.27
CA TRP A 260 -15.39 -1.25 16.95
C TRP A 260 -15.44 -1.65 18.43
N LEU A 261 -16.62 -1.52 19.06
CA LEU A 261 -16.83 -1.77 20.49
C LEU A 261 -17.29 -3.19 20.86
N ARG A 262 -17.52 -4.07 19.89
CA ARG A 262 -17.80 -5.48 20.16
C ARG A 262 -16.71 -6.10 21.04
N ARG A 263 -17.11 -7.00 21.94
CA ARG A 263 -16.13 -7.81 22.68
C ARG A 263 -15.31 -8.60 21.67
N ARG A 264 -14.11 -8.98 22.06
CA ARG A 264 -13.17 -9.69 21.19
C ARG A 264 -12.77 -10.98 21.86
N CYS A 265 -12.49 -12.02 21.09
CA CYS A 265 -11.99 -13.26 21.67
C CYS A 265 -10.71 -13.00 22.48
N VAL A 266 -10.67 -13.42 23.75
CA VAL A 266 -9.50 -13.22 24.64
C VAL A 266 -8.22 -13.87 24.09
N VAL A 267 -8.36 -14.87 23.23
CA VAL A 267 -7.28 -15.64 22.61
C VAL A 267 -6.79 -14.98 21.31
N CYS A 268 -7.66 -14.88 20.29
CA CYS A 268 -7.28 -14.46 18.93
C CYS A 268 -7.69 -13.03 18.56
N GLN A 269 -8.40 -12.31 19.43
CA GLN A 269 -8.92 -10.94 19.22
C GLN A 269 -9.90 -10.78 18.05
N ALA A 270 -10.44 -11.88 17.52
CA ALA A 270 -11.56 -11.82 16.56
C ALA A 270 -12.78 -11.14 17.21
N PRO A 271 -13.53 -10.31 16.46
CA PRO A 271 -14.74 -9.68 16.99
C PRO A 271 -15.77 -10.75 17.35
N GLU A 272 -16.57 -10.46 18.37
CA GLU A 272 -17.69 -11.28 18.83
C GLU A 272 -18.71 -11.50 17.70
N THR A 273 -19.09 -12.76 17.55
CA THR A 273 -20.06 -13.28 16.58
C THR A 273 -21.17 -14.00 17.34
N PRO A 274 -22.37 -14.21 16.78
CA PRO A 274 -23.44 -14.96 17.46
C PRO A 274 -23.01 -16.37 17.92
N GLU A 275 -22.04 -16.97 17.23
CA GLU A 275 -21.44 -18.29 17.53
C GLU A 275 -20.30 -18.25 18.56
N SER A 276 -20.03 -17.09 19.19
CA SER A 276 -18.99 -17.00 20.21
C SER A 276 -19.45 -17.63 21.52
N TYR A 277 -18.53 -18.32 22.19
CA TYR A 277 -18.78 -18.94 23.49
C TYR A 277 -18.40 -18.00 24.63
N VAL A 278 -19.33 -17.80 25.56
CA VAL A 278 -19.09 -17.05 26.80
C VAL A 278 -18.94 -18.05 27.94
N CYS A 279 -17.92 -17.86 28.77
CA CYS A 279 -17.67 -18.75 29.90
C CYS A 279 -18.88 -18.75 30.87
N PRO A 280 -19.44 -19.92 31.23
CA PRO A 280 -20.64 -20.01 32.09
C PRO A 280 -20.34 -19.80 33.57
N THR A 281 -19.07 -19.78 33.98
CA THR A 281 -18.71 -19.57 35.38
C THR A 281 -19.07 -18.16 35.82
N PRO A 282 -19.77 -18.01 36.97
CA PRO A 282 -19.99 -16.71 37.54
C PRO A 282 -18.62 -16.06 37.76
N GLU A 283 -18.49 -14.77 37.42
CA GLU A 283 -17.28 -13.93 37.53
C GLU A 283 -16.25 -13.96 36.38
N CYS A 284 -16.32 -14.89 35.42
CA CYS A 284 -15.29 -14.96 34.36
C CYS A 284 -15.58 -14.07 33.14
N ASP A 285 -16.82 -14.01 32.66
CA ASP A 285 -17.30 -13.22 31.50
C ASP A 285 -16.42 -13.25 30.23
N ALA A 286 -15.52 -14.22 30.12
CA ALA A 286 -14.53 -14.29 29.07
C ALA A 286 -15.18 -14.78 27.77
N VAL A 287 -14.97 -14.03 26.67
CA VAL A 287 -15.49 -14.36 25.35
C VAL A 287 -14.45 -15.12 24.52
N TYR A 288 -14.86 -16.25 23.94
CA TYR A 288 -14.07 -17.10 23.05
C TYR A 288 -14.77 -17.24 21.70
N CYS A 289 -14.03 -17.21 20.58
CA CYS A 289 -14.61 -17.66 19.31
C CYS A 289 -14.66 -19.19 19.29
N GLN A 290 -15.61 -19.77 18.55
CA GLN A 290 -15.84 -21.22 18.49
C GLN A 290 -14.54 -22.02 18.23
N SER A 291 -13.73 -21.60 17.26
CA SER A 291 -12.45 -22.25 16.96
C SER A 291 -11.51 -22.29 18.16
N CYS A 292 -11.36 -21.15 18.86
CA CYS A 292 -10.48 -21.05 20.03
C CYS A 292 -11.02 -21.78 21.25
N TRP A 293 -12.35 -21.95 21.37
CA TRP A 293 -12.97 -22.71 22.44
C TRP A 293 -12.75 -24.23 22.26
N ASN A 294 -12.98 -24.73 21.05
CA ASN A 294 -12.74 -26.14 20.70
C ASN A 294 -11.25 -26.49 20.84
N ASP A 295 -10.37 -25.59 20.41
CA ASP A 295 -8.92 -25.67 20.57
C ASP A 295 -8.46 -25.86 22.02
N MET A 296 -9.25 -25.35 22.97
CA MET A 296 -9.00 -25.41 24.40
C MET A 296 -9.69 -26.62 25.06
N LYS A 297 -10.20 -27.56 24.26
CA LYS A 297 -10.98 -28.73 24.72
C LYS A 297 -12.18 -28.32 25.58
N ASN A 298 -12.80 -27.18 25.27
CA ASN A 298 -13.93 -26.62 26.02
C ASN A 298 -13.62 -26.31 27.49
N LEU A 299 -12.35 -26.07 27.82
CA LEU A 299 -11.90 -25.65 29.14
C LEU A 299 -11.55 -24.16 29.12
N CYS A 300 -12.01 -23.42 30.13
CA CYS A 300 -11.68 -22.01 30.27
C CYS A 300 -10.31 -21.84 30.94
N PRO A 301 -9.26 -21.34 30.26
CA PRO A 301 -7.93 -21.18 30.85
C PRO A 301 -7.86 -20.14 31.98
N VAL A 302 -8.92 -19.34 32.16
CA VAL A 302 -9.06 -18.40 33.28
C VAL A 302 -9.53 -19.14 34.53
N CYS A 303 -10.49 -20.06 34.41
CA CYS A 303 -11.11 -20.77 35.54
C CYS A 303 -10.41 -22.09 35.88
N THR A 304 -9.86 -22.79 34.88
CA THR A 304 -9.27 -24.12 35.07
C THR A 304 -7.87 -24.01 35.70
N PRO A 305 -7.54 -24.79 36.75
CA PRO A 305 -6.21 -24.86 37.35
C PRO A 305 -5.10 -25.22 36.34
N ARG A 306 -3.83 -24.96 36.71
CA ARG A 306 -2.70 -25.12 35.79
C ARG A 306 -2.34 -26.58 35.54
N GLU A 307 -2.54 -27.46 36.52
CA GLU A 307 -2.21 -28.89 36.38
C GLU A 307 -3.12 -29.61 35.37
N GLU A 308 -4.43 -29.34 35.41
CA GLU A 308 -5.45 -29.99 34.55
C GLU A 308 -5.33 -29.63 33.07
N LEU A 309 -4.78 -28.46 32.77
CA LEU A 309 -4.50 -28.03 31.40
C LEU A 309 -3.29 -28.74 30.78
N SER A 310 -2.46 -29.39 31.60
CA SER A 310 -1.18 -29.98 31.19
C SER A 310 -1.22 -31.49 30.99
N SER A 311 -2.02 -32.21 31.78
CA SER A 311 -2.14 -33.68 31.73
C SER A 311 -2.68 -34.18 30.39
N SER A 312 -3.49 -33.39 29.69
CA SER A 312 -4.09 -33.78 28.42
C SER A 312 -3.22 -33.51 27.16
N ALA A 313 -2.00 -33.00 27.34
CA ALA A 313 -1.12 -32.54 26.24
C ALA A 313 0.16 -33.38 26.05
N TYR A 314 0.44 -34.38 26.90
CA TYR A 314 1.74 -35.06 26.93
C TYR A 314 1.75 -36.54 26.52
N SER A 315 0.63 -37.12 26.08
CA SER A 315 0.60 -38.58 25.86
C SER A 315 0.98 -39.07 24.45
N ASP A 316 1.43 -38.22 23.51
CA ASP A 316 1.53 -38.66 22.09
C ASP A 316 2.81 -38.22 21.35
N SER A 317 3.92 -38.01 22.06
CA SER A 317 5.19 -37.62 21.42
C SER A 317 6.34 -38.55 21.77
N ASN A 318 6.42 -39.70 21.09
CA ASN A 318 7.71 -40.39 20.90
C ASN A 318 7.87 -41.21 19.60
N ASP A 319 6.82 -41.39 18.78
CA ASP A 319 6.91 -42.33 17.64
C ASP A 319 7.23 -41.69 16.27
N ASP A 320 7.27 -40.36 16.14
CA ASP A 320 7.41 -39.72 14.82
C ASP A 320 8.86 -39.64 14.29
N LEU A 321 9.85 -40.20 15.00
CA LEU A 321 11.25 -40.29 14.52
C LEU A 321 11.56 -41.55 13.69
N LYS A 322 10.61 -42.51 13.60
CA LYS A 322 10.87 -43.82 12.97
C LYS A 322 10.69 -43.88 11.45
N TYR A 323 10.31 -42.77 10.79
CA TYR A 323 9.92 -42.78 9.36
C TYR A 323 10.72 -41.79 8.50
N ALA A 324 11.91 -41.39 8.95
CA ALA A 324 12.79 -40.46 8.23
C ALA A 324 13.92 -41.15 7.44
N GLU A 325 13.89 -42.47 7.30
CA GLU A 325 14.77 -43.25 6.41
C GLU A 325 14.19 -43.41 5.00
#